data_AF-A0A292QQ30-F1
#
_entry.id   AF-A0A292QQ30-F1
#
_cell.length_a   1.000
_cell.length_b   1.000
_cell.length_c   1.000
_cell.angle_alpha   90.00
_cell.angle_beta   90.00
_cell.angle_gamma   90.00
#
_symmetry.space_group_name_H-M   'P 1'
#
loop_
_entity.id
_entity.type
_entity.pdbx_description
1 polymer ?
#
loop_
_entity_poly.entity_id
_entity_poly.type
_entity_poly.pdbx_seq_one_letter_code
_entity_poly.pdbx_strand_id
1 'polypeptide(L)'
;MNKNYLKKILFITTLITIIQLPVFAAKKQDPSLLEMPKTYPAKYTYNYVKQITPMYKEVGKDEVLYVALDMLKGTNGEFSRNAILGNNLSGRAVKIEFRDLGTINPDYANFDALGWKKNKQLFIYINPRHKDAPPGALAALLSHEALHQDEYNSLAEETYAWTMEASVWYEISKLYPESNDELHPLVVRENQLKKLFERGGYSNRYIKKTVMSNEGYKNLPSTSPGFEDL
;
A
#
# COMPACT_ATOMS: atom_id res chain seq x y z
N MET A 1 9.27 -3.97 -81.65
CA MET A 1 8.87 -2.96 -80.64
C MET A 1 7.57 -3.43 -79.99
N ASN A 2 7.42 -3.25 -78.67
CA ASN A 2 6.33 -3.65 -77.75
C ASN A 2 6.24 -5.13 -77.35
N LYS A 3 6.67 -5.60 -76.16
CA LYS A 3 6.40 -5.30 -74.72
C LYS A 3 5.12 -5.93 -74.14
N ASN A 4 5.39 -6.96 -73.32
CA ASN A 4 4.79 -7.32 -72.02
C ASN A 4 3.36 -7.94 -72.00
N TYR A 5 2.94 -8.84 -71.09
CA TYR A 5 3.43 -9.27 -69.78
C TYR A 5 3.12 -10.77 -69.55
N LEU A 6 4.13 -11.53 -69.12
CA LEU A 6 4.04 -12.92 -68.65
C LEU A 6 3.51 -12.91 -67.21
N LYS A 7 2.37 -13.57 -66.93
CA LYS A 7 1.92 -13.84 -65.55
C LYS A 7 2.81 -14.95 -64.95
N LYS A 8 3.78 -14.58 -64.13
CA LYS A 8 4.54 -15.52 -63.29
C LYS A 8 3.82 -15.69 -61.94
N ILE A 9 3.36 -16.91 -61.67
CA ILE A 9 2.99 -17.40 -60.35
C ILE A 9 4.30 -17.67 -59.60
N LEU A 10 4.55 -16.96 -58.50
CA LEU A 10 5.69 -17.21 -57.63
C LEU A 10 5.21 -18.01 -56.42
N PHE A 11 5.56 -19.31 -56.37
CA PHE A 11 5.50 -20.11 -55.16
C PHE A 11 6.65 -19.65 -54.24
N ILE A 12 6.32 -18.98 -53.14
CA ILE A 12 7.30 -18.65 -52.10
C ILE A 12 7.29 -19.81 -51.10
N THR A 13 8.33 -20.63 -51.15
CA THR A 13 8.66 -21.61 -50.12
C THR A 13 9.25 -20.90 -48.91
N THR A 14 8.49 -20.80 -47.82
CA THR A 14 8.94 -20.25 -46.54
C THR A 14 9.87 -21.26 -45.87
N LEU A 15 11.17 -20.97 -45.84
CA LEU A 15 12.17 -21.73 -45.08
C LEU A 15 12.01 -21.40 -43.59
N ILE A 16 11.47 -22.32 -42.79
CA ILE A 16 11.39 -22.18 -41.33
C ILE A 16 12.75 -22.57 -40.75
N THR A 17 13.60 -21.58 -40.46
CA THR A 17 14.79 -21.78 -39.65
C THR A 17 14.39 -21.85 -38.18
N ILE A 18 14.39 -23.06 -37.61
CA ILE A 18 14.25 -23.29 -36.18
C ILE A 18 15.54 -22.82 -35.50
N ILE A 19 15.54 -21.61 -34.98
CA ILE A 19 16.61 -21.13 -34.10
C ILE A 19 16.37 -21.76 -32.73
N GLN A 20 17.09 -22.84 -32.43
CA GLN A 20 17.17 -23.37 -31.07
C GLN A 20 18.02 -22.41 -30.23
N LEU A 21 17.37 -21.51 -29.50
CA LEU A 21 18.04 -20.72 -28.47
C LEU A 21 18.45 -21.65 -27.32
N PRO A 22 19.68 -21.53 -26.78
CA PRO A 22 20.09 -22.31 -25.63
C PRO A 22 19.25 -21.90 -24.42
N VAL A 23 18.49 -22.86 -23.88
CA VAL A 23 17.82 -22.71 -22.60
C VAL A 23 18.90 -22.74 -21.53
N PHE A 24 19.36 -21.57 -21.11
CA PHE A 24 20.14 -21.44 -19.88
C PHE A 24 19.20 -21.76 -18.71
N ALA A 25 19.29 -22.99 -18.21
CA ALA A 25 18.69 -23.35 -16.93
C ALA A 25 19.41 -22.55 -15.83
N ALA A 26 18.84 -21.42 -15.44
CA ALA A 26 19.31 -20.67 -14.28
C ALA A 26 19.34 -21.63 -13.08
N LYS A 27 20.52 -21.86 -12.50
CA LYS A 27 20.64 -22.54 -11.21
C LYS A 27 19.71 -21.81 -10.24
N LYS A 28 18.72 -22.51 -9.68
CA LYS A 28 17.91 -21.97 -8.58
C LYS A 28 18.88 -21.60 -7.46
N GLN A 29 19.07 -20.31 -7.23
CA GLN A 29 19.77 -19.81 -6.06
C GLN A 29 19.10 -20.39 -4.82
N ASP A 30 19.91 -20.77 -3.82
CA ASP A 30 19.41 -21.20 -2.54
C ASP A 30 18.56 -20.07 -1.93
N PRO A 31 17.25 -20.26 -1.72
CA PRO A 31 16.37 -19.28 -1.09
C PRO A 31 16.87 -18.74 0.25
N SER A 32 17.69 -19.51 0.98
CA SER A 32 18.24 -19.10 2.28
C SER A 32 19.37 -18.06 2.16
N LEU A 33 19.90 -17.84 0.95
CA LEU A 33 20.95 -16.86 0.66
C LEU A 33 20.40 -15.56 0.04
N LEU A 34 19.09 -15.48 -0.18
CA LEU A 34 18.44 -14.26 -0.67
C LEU A 34 18.25 -13.28 0.50
N GLU A 35 19.02 -12.20 0.48
CA GLU A 35 18.86 -11.11 1.45
C GLU A 35 17.59 -10.30 1.15
N MET A 36 16.81 -10.04 2.20
CA MET A 36 15.66 -9.15 2.13
C MET A 36 16.12 -7.69 2.20
N PRO A 37 15.30 -6.72 1.72
CA PRO A 37 15.64 -5.31 1.85
C PRO A 37 15.98 -4.94 3.29
N LYS A 38 17.01 -4.10 3.48
CA LYS A 38 17.48 -3.70 4.81
C LYS A 38 16.44 -2.94 5.63
N THR A 39 15.41 -2.42 4.97
CA THR A 39 14.26 -1.76 5.60
C THR A 39 13.30 -2.76 6.27
N TYR A 40 13.44 -4.06 6.01
CA TYR A 40 12.57 -5.08 6.60
C TYR A 40 13.09 -5.50 7.98
N PRO A 41 12.20 -5.66 8.97
CA PRO A 41 12.59 -6.23 10.26
C PRO A 41 13.19 -7.63 10.11
N ALA A 42 14.15 -8.00 10.98
CA ALA A 42 14.94 -9.23 10.84
C ALA A 42 14.10 -10.53 10.79
N LYS A 43 12.91 -10.51 11.40
CA LYS A 43 11.93 -11.61 11.35
C LYS A 43 11.49 -11.95 9.92
N TYR A 44 11.41 -10.96 9.04
CA TYR A 44 10.87 -11.11 7.68
C TYR A 44 11.96 -11.58 6.71
N THR A 45 12.38 -12.83 6.88
CA THR A 45 13.28 -13.52 5.93
C THR A 45 12.57 -13.84 4.62
N TYR A 46 13.32 -14.15 3.56
CA TYR A 46 12.76 -14.59 2.27
C TYR A 46 11.77 -15.76 2.42
N ASN A 47 12.13 -16.77 3.21
CA ASN A 47 11.26 -17.93 3.44
C ASN A 47 9.98 -17.55 4.19
N TYR A 48 10.06 -16.61 5.15
CA TYR A 48 8.88 -16.13 5.86
C TYR A 48 7.96 -15.32 4.95
N VAL A 49 8.51 -14.40 4.15
CA VAL A 49 7.74 -13.60 3.18
C VAL A 49 7.05 -14.52 2.16
N LYS A 50 7.75 -15.54 1.67
CA LYS A 50 7.18 -16.57 0.80
C LYS A 50 6.05 -17.35 1.47
N GLN A 51 6.18 -17.67 2.76
CA GLN A 51 5.13 -18.36 3.52
C GLN A 51 3.87 -17.50 3.67
N ILE A 52 4.01 -16.19 3.88
CA ILE A 52 2.86 -15.29 4.06
C ILE A 52 2.24 -14.81 2.74
N THR A 53 2.98 -14.88 1.63
CA THR A 53 2.54 -14.42 0.30
C THR A 53 1.14 -14.94 -0.10
N PRO A 54 0.78 -16.23 0.07
CA PRO A 54 -0.56 -16.71 -0.29
C PRO A 54 -1.71 -16.00 0.44
N MET A 55 -1.46 -15.44 1.62
CA MET A 55 -2.47 -14.71 2.40
C MET A 55 -2.71 -13.29 1.86
N TYR A 56 -1.67 -12.67 1.27
CA TYR A 56 -1.68 -11.24 0.94
C TYR A 56 -1.61 -10.96 -0.57
N LYS A 57 -1.28 -11.93 -1.42
CA LYS A 57 -1.15 -11.75 -2.88
C LYS A 57 -2.41 -11.22 -3.58
N GLU A 58 -3.58 -11.36 -2.96
CA GLU A 58 -4.82 -10.82 -3.50
C GLU A 58 -4.95 -9.32 -3.27
N VAL A 59 -4.18 -8.72 -2.36
CA VAL A 59 -4.24 -7.27 -2.10
C VAL A 59 -3.39 -6.46 -3.06
N GLY A 60 -2.29 -7.01 -3.60
CA GLY A 60 -1.33 -6.25 -4.39
C GLY A 60 -0.22 -7.13 -4.93
N LYS A 61 0.81 -6.53 -5.54
CA LYS A 61 1.95 -7.27 -6.13
C LYS A 61 3.25 -7.09 -5.36
N ASP A 62 3.40 -5.99 -4.62
CA ASP A 62 4.63 -5.64 -3.93
C ASP A 62 4.74 -6.34 -2.57
N GLU A 63 5.80 -7.11 -2.36
CA GLU A 63 6.01 -7.90 -1.13
C GLU A 63 6.09 -7.05 0.14
N VAL A 64 6.49 -5.77 0.01
CA VAL A 64 6.51 -4.82 1.13
C VAL A 64 5.13 -4.62 1.73
N LEU A 65 4.08 -4.68 0.91
CA LEU A 65 2.69 -4.58 1.35
C LEU A 65 2.26 -5.85 2.11
N TYR A 66 2.79 -7.02 1.72
CA TYR A 66 2.50 -8.27 2.45
C TYR A 66 3.12 -8.24 3.83
N VAL A 67 4.36 -7.74 3.93
CA VAL A 67 5.05 -7.55 5.21
C VAL A 67 4.34 -6.51 6.06
N ALA A 68 3.97 -5.37 5.49
CA ALA A 68 3.22 -4.33 6.20
C ALA A 68 1.90 -4.87 6.78
N LEU A 69 1.12 -5.64 5.99
CA LEU A 69 -0.12 -6.25 6.47
C LEU A 69 0.11 -7.33 7.53
N ASP A 70 1.22 -8.08 7.45
CA ASP A 70 1.56 -9.05 8.48
C ASP A 70 1.97 -8.38 9.80
N MET A 71 2.63 -7.23 9.74
CA MET A 71 3.02 -6.44 10.92
C MET A 71 1.83 -5.88 11.70
N LEU A 72 0.65 -5.75 11.08
CA LEU A 72 -0.58 -5.35 11.75
C LEU A 72 -1.17 -6.44 12.67
N LYS A 73 -0.76 -7.69 12.51
CA LYS A 73 -1.31 -8.82 13.28
C LYS A 73 -0.97 -8.68 14.77
N GLY A 74 -1.98 -8.75 15.64
CA GLY A 74 -1.79 -8.61 17.08
C GLY A 74 -1.51 -7.17 17.54
N THR A 75 -1.70 -6.19 16.67
CA THR A 75 -1.65 -4.74 16.99
C THR A 75 -3.08 -4.18 16.97
N ASN A 76 -3.25 -2.93 17.39
CA ASN A 76 -4.53 -2.22 17.23
C ASN A 76 -5.02 -2.14 15.77
N GLY A 77 -4.10 -2.30 14.80
CA GLY A 77 -4.41 -2.30 13.37
C GLY A 77 -4.89 -3.65 12.83
N GLU A 78 -5.11 -4.67 13.67
CA GLU A 78 -5.63 -5.97 13.22
C GLU A 78 -7.02 -5.85 12.58
N PHE A 79 -7.85 -4.92 13.06
CA PHE A 79 -9.11 -4.57 12.41
C PHE A 79 -8.88 -4.12 10.95
N SER A 80 -7.98 -3.16 10.75
CA SER A 80 -7.63 -2.63 9.43
C SER A 80 -7.05 -3.71 8.50
N ARG A 81 -6.21 -4.60 9.04
CA ARG A 81 -5.72 -5.78 8.30
C ARG A 81 -6.87 -6.65 7.82
N ASN A 82 -7.82 -6.98 8.69
CA ASN A 82 -8.96 -7.83 8.34
C ASN A 82 -9.89 -7.13 7.33
N ALA A 83 -10.09 -5.82 7.47
CA ALA A 83 -10.81 -5.01 6.50
C ALA A 83 -10.13 -5.08 5.13
N ILE A 84 -8.82 -4.87 5.04
CA ILE A 84 -8.06 -4.98 3.79
C ILE A 84 -8.18 -6.38 3.18
N LEU A 85 -8.20 -7.43 3.99
CA LEU A 85 -8.32 -8.82 3.52
C LEU A 85 -9.73 -9.22 3.08
N GLY A 86 -10.72 -8.34 3.23
CA GLY A 86 -12.07 -8.55 2.68
C GLY A 86 -13.21 -8.45 3.68
N ASN A 87 -12.92 -8.25 4.97
CA ASN A 87 -13.94 -7.94 5.97
C ASN A 87 -14.30 -6.45 5.94
N ASN A 88 -14.73 -5.97 4.76
CA ASN A 88 -15.08 -4.58 4.48
C ASN A 88 -16.39 -4.51 3.69
N LEU A 89 -16.89 -3.29 3.45
CA LEU A 89 -18.17 -3.05 2.75
C LEU A 89 -18.27 -3.66 1.34
N SER A 90 -17.16 -3.98 0.68
CA SER A 90 -17.16 -4.66 -0.63
C SER A 90 -17.19 -6.19 -0.55
N GLY A 91 -16.87 -6.78 0.61
CA GLY A 91 -16.71 -8.22 0.80
C GLY A 91 -15.54 -8.81 0.00
N ARG A 92 -14.59 -7.98 -0.44
CA ARG A 92 -13.45 -8.35 -1.30
C ARG A 92 -12.17 -7.75 -0.75
N ALA A 93 -11.05 -8.43 -0.97
CA ALA A 93 -9.74 -7.87 -0.66
C ALA A 93 -9.56 -6.49 -1.33
N VAL A 94 -9.12 -5.50 -0.55
CA VAL A 94 -8.80 -4.16 -1.03
C VAL A 94 -7.56 -4.25 -1.93
N LYS A 95 -7.58 -3.54 -3.08
CA LYS A 95 -6.44 -3.53 -4.01
C LYS A 95 -5.51 -2.37 -3.69
N ILE A 96 -4.26 -2.66 -3.39
CA ILE A 96 -3.24 -1.71 -2.95
C ILE A 96 -2.20 -1.57 -4.05
N GLU A 97 -1.94 -0.33 -4.48
CA GLU A 97 -1.01 -0.03 -5.56
C GLU A 97 -0.25 1.27 -5.29
N PHE A 98 1.05 1.29 -5.58
CA PHE A 98 1.80 2.54 -5.67
C PHE A 98 1.43 3.25 -6.98
N ARG A 99 0.86 4.45 -6.87
CA ARG A 99 0.32 5.19 -8.02
C ARG A 99 0.45 6.69 -7.82
N ASP A 100 0.85 7.39 -8.89
CA ASP A 100 0.82 8.85 -8.91
C ASP A 100 -0.62 9.36 -8.71
N LEU A 101 -0.87 9.90 -7.51
CA LEU A 101 -2.19 10.37 -7.09
C LEU A 101 -2.64 11.61 -7.84
N GLY A 102 -1.70 12.43 -8.35
CA GLY A 102 -1.98 13.60 -9.17
C GLY A 102 -2.67 13.23 -10.49
N THR A 103 -2.50 11.99 -10.96
CA THR A 103 -3.20 11.48 -12.16
C THR A 103 -4.67 11.16 -11.91
N ILE A 104 -5.09 11.06 -10.65
CA ILE A 104 -6.50 10.88 -10.27
C ILE A 104 -7.15 12.25 -10.13
N ASN A 105 -6.54 13.12 -9.33
CA ASN A 105 -6.89 14.53 -9.20
C ASN A 105 -5.60 15.31 -8.82
N PRO A 106 -5.26 16.43 -9.49
CA PRO A 106 -4.11 17.25 -9.12
C PRO A 106 -4.04 17.65 -7.64
N ASP A 107 -5.19 17.81 -6.98
CA ASP A 107 -5.25 18.16 -5.56
C ASP A 107 -4.67 17.06 -4.65
N TYR A 108 -4.62 15.82 -5.12
CA TYR A 108 -4.07 14.67 -4.39
C TYR A 108 -2.58 14.44 -4.62
N ALA A 109 -1.92 15.23 -5.48
CA ALA A 109 -0.53 15.01 -5.87
C ALA A 109 0.45 14.90 -4.68
N ASN A 110 0.15 15.62 -3.59
CA ASN A 110 0.97 15.66 -2.39
C ASN A 110 0.50 14.74 -1.26
N PHE A 111 -0.61 14.01 -1.44
CA PHE A 111 -1.13 13.09 -0.44
C PHE A 111 -0.19 11.88 -0.30
N ASP A 112 -0.17 11.28 0.89
CA ASP A 112 0.62 10.07 1.16
C ASP A 112 -0.06 8.82 0.63
N ALA A 113 -1.38 8.74 0.81
CA ALA A 113 -2.25 7.71 0.26
C ALA A 113 -3.67 8.24 0.05
N LEU A 114 -4.50 7.40 -0.56
CA LEU A 114 -5.90 7.67 -0.85
C LEU A 114 -6.70 6.36 -0.90
N GLY A 115 -7.68 6.22 -0.01
CA GLY A 115 -8.79 5.29 -0.15
C GLY A 115 -9.66 5.65 -1.36
N TRP A 116 -9.96 4.66 -2.21
CA TRP A 116 -10.72 4.90 -3.44
C TRP A 116 -11.70 3.77 -3.72
N LYS A 117 -12.95 4.13 -4.03
CA LYS A 117 -13.97 3.18 -4.45
C LYS A 117 -14.22 3.28 -5.95
N LYS A 118 -14.06 2.16 -6.65
CA LYS A 118 -14.45 2.04 -8.06
C LYS A 118 -15.39 0.86 -8.23
N ASN A 119 -16.64 1.15 -8.56
CA ASN A 119 -17.73 0.17 -8.58
C ASN A 119 -17.84 -0.55 -7.22
N LYS A 120 -17.74 -1.89 -7.22
CA LYS A 120 -17.78 -2.74 -6.02
C LYS A 120 -16.39 -3.13 -5.51
N GLN A 121 -15.35 -2.40 -5.88
CA GLN A 121 -13.97 -2.69 -5.47
C GLN A 121 -13.40 -1.48 -4.75
N LEU A 122 -12.81 -1.74 -3.58
CA LEU A 122 -12.04 -0.77 -2.82
C LEU A 122 -10.57 -0.86 -3.21
N PHE A 123 -9.92 0.30 -3.23
CA PHE A 123 -8.52 0.49 -3.53
C PHE A 123 -7.88 1.35 -2.44
N ILE A 124 -6.60 1.13 -2.20
CA ILE A 124 -5.73 2.08 -1.50
C ILE A 124 -4.61 2.41 -2.47
N TYR A 125 -4.51 3.67 -2.87
CA TYR A 125 -3.41 4.15 -3.68
C TYR A 125 -2.38 4.83 -2.80
N ILE A 126 -1.12 4.43 -2.90
CA ILE A 126 -0.02 5.00 -2.12
C ILE A 126 0.86 5.81 -3.05
N ASN A 127 1.29 6.99 -2.60
CA ASN A 127 2.20 7.82 -3.38
C ASN A 127 3.53 7.06 -3.63
N PRO A 128 4.04 6.99 -4.88
CA PRO A 128 5.24 6.24 -5.21
C PRO A 128 6.50 6.69 -4.45
N ARG A 129 6.49 7.91 -3.89
CA ARG A 129 7.56 8.42 -3.01
C ARG A 129 7.78 7.59 -1.74
N HIS A 130 6.85 6.69 -1.42
CA HIS A 130 6.92 5.82 -0.24
C HIS A 130 7.21 4.35 -0.59
N LYS A 131 7.62 4.06 -1.82
CA LYS A 131 7.84 2.67 -2.26
C LYS A 131 9.00 1.99 -1.53
N ASP A 132 9.97 2.75 -1.07
CA ASP A 132 11.13 2.33 -0.28
C ASP A 132 10.96 2.54 1.23
N ALA A 133 9.77 2.96 1.67
CA ALA A 133 9.45 3.10 3.08
C ALA A 133 9.61 1.77 3.84
N PRO A 134 10.05 1.80 5.11
CA PRO A 134 9.97 0.63 5.97
C PRO A 134 8.53 0.08 6.02
N PRO A 135 8.34 -1.25 5.97
CA PRO A 135 7.01 -1.85 5.96
C PRO A 135 6.20 -1.51 7.21
N GLY A 136 6.86 -1.22 8.34
CA GLY A 136 6.20 -0.77 9.56
C GLY A 136 5.51 0.59 9.42
N ALA A 137 6.11 1.53 8.68
CA ALA A 137 5.50 2.82 8.42
C ALA A 137 4.34 2.69 7.41
N LEU A 138 4.50 1.83 6.40
CA LEU A 138 3.41 1.49 5.49
C LEU A 138 2.25 0.79 6.21
N ALA A 139 2.52 -0.04 7.21
CA ALA A 139 1.49 -0.68 8.01
C ALA A 139 0.64 0.35 8.76
N ALA A 140 1.27 1.35 9.39
CA ALA A 140 0.55 2.46 10.03
C ALA A 140 -0.33 3.21 9.02
N LEU A 141 0.23 3.60 7.86
CA LEU A 141 -0.52 4.25 6.79
C LEU A 141 -1.68 3.40 6.28
N LEU A 142 -1.48 2.11 6.07
CA LEU A 142 -2.54 1.19 5.66
C LEU A 142 -3.62 1.04 6.73
N SER A 143 -3.27 1.16 8.02
CA SER A 143 -4.25 1.07 9.10
C SER A 143 -5.25 2.22 9.11
N HIS A 144 -4.80 3.39 8.68
CA HIS A 144 -5.62 4.57 8.41
C HIS A 144 -6.55 4.31 7.23
N GLU A 145 -5.98 4.03 6.06
CA GLU A 145 -6.72 4.00 4.80
C GLU A 145 -7.77 2.89 4.75
N ALA A 146 -7.61 1.82 5.55
CA ALA A 146 -8.59 0.75 5.67
C ALA A 146 -9.94 1.19 6.29
N LEU A 147 -9.98 2.35 6.93
CA LEU A 147 -11.18 2.90 7.57
C LEU A 147 -12.10 3.59 6.54
N HIS A 148 -11.53 4.13 5.47
CA HIS A 148 -12.26 4.77 4.39
C HIS A 148 -12.83 3.73 3.41
N GLN A 149 -14.01 3.20 3.73
CA GLN A 149 -14.63 2.09 2.98
C GLN A 149 -15.77 2.50 2.03
N ASP A 150 -16.14 3.78 2.03
CA ASP A 150 -17.17 4.31 1.14
C ASP A 150 -16.77 5.67 0.54
N GLU A 151 -17.75 6.45 0.10
CA GLU A 151 -17.54 7.74 -0.59
C GLU A 151 -17.69 8.95 0.35
N TYR A 152 -18.05 8.71 1.61
CA TYR A 152 -18.12 9.73 2.63
C TYR A 152 -16.76 9.90 3.29
N ASN A 153 -16.54 11.10 3.81
CA ASN A 153 -15.41 11.39 4.67
C ASN A 153 -15.83 12.53 5.61
N SER A 154 -15.29 12.56 6.82
CA SER A 154 -15.62 13.56 7.83
C SER A 154 -14.45 13.86 8.75
N LEU A 155 -14.52 14.98 9.46
CA LEU A 155 -13.52 15.34 10.46
C LEU A 155 -13.43 14.30 11.59
N ALA A 156 -14.55 13.68 11.97
CA ALA A 156 -14.58 12.62 12.97
C ALA A 156 -13.89 11.34 12.45
N GLU A 157 -14.14 10.99 11.20
CA GLU A 157 -13.52 9.85 10.52
C GLU A 157 -12.01 10.03 10.37
N GLU A 158 -11.54 11.16 9.85
CA GLU A 158 -10.11 11.49 9.78
C GLU A 158 -9.47 11.52 11.17
N THR A 159 -10.16 12.07 12.18
CA THR A 159 -9.64 12.05 13.56
C THR A 159 -9.44 10.62 14.07
N TYR A 160 -10.40 9.73 13.80
CA TYR A 160 -10.30 8.32 14.17
C TYR A 160 -9.17 7.63 13.40
N ALA A 161 -9.08 7.86 12.09
CA ALA A 161 -8.07 7.25 11.22
C ALA A 161 -6.65 7.67 11.55
N TRP A 162 -6.39 8.97 11.73
CA TRP A 162 -5.09 9.47 12.19
C TRP A 162 -4.73 8.95 13.58
N THR A 163 -5.72 8.72 14.46
CA THR A 163 -5.48 8.15 15.80
C THR A 163 -5.13 6.67 15.73
N MET A 164 -5.83 5.90 14.89
CA MET A 164 -5.50 4.49 14.61
C MET A 164 -4.07 4.38 14.09
N GLU A 165 -3.72 5.19 13.10
CA GLU A 165 -2.39 5.26 12.50
C GLU A 165 -1.29 5.53 13.54
N ALA A 166 -1.48 6.58 14.36
CA ALA A 166 -0.54 6.93 15.42
C ALA A 166 -0.38 5.81 16.45
N SER A 167 -1.49 5.15 16.83
CA SER A 167 -1.47 4.03 17.77
C SER A 167 -0.74 2.81 17.19
N VAL A 168 -0.98 2.49 15.92
CA VAL A 168 -0.33 1.36 15.24
C VAL A 168 1.16 1.63 15.09
N TRP A 169 1.56 2.84 14.68
CA TRP A 169 2.96 3.20 14.60
C TRP A 169 3.66 3.15 15.96
N TYR A 170 2.98 3.59 17.03
CA TYR A 170 3.50 3.47 18.39
C TYR A 170 3.80 2.02 18.79
N GLU A 171 2.92 1.07 18.46
CA GLU A 171 3.13 -0.36 18.75
C GLU A 171 4.21 -0.96 17.84
N ILE A 172 4.16 -0.69 16.54
CA ILE A 172 5.13 -1.19 15.56
C ILE A 172 6.54 -0.70 15.86
N SER A 173 6.72 0.59 16.16
CA SER A 173 8.05 1.14 16.50
C SER A 173 8.63 0.57 17.80
N LYS A 174 7.82 -0.05 18.65
CA LYS A 174 8.28 -0.80 19.83
C LYS A 174 8.61 -2.25 19.52
N LEU A 175 7.78 -2.91 18.72
CA LEU A 175 7.96 -4.31 18.32
C LEU A 175 9.13 -4.48 17.35
N TYR A 176 9.33 -3.50 16.47
CA TYR A 176 10.33 -3.48 15.41
C TYR A 176 11.04 -2.12 15.37
N PRO A 177 11.90 -1.81 16.36
CA PRO A 177 12.60 -0.52 16.45
C PRO A 177 13.39 -0.16 15.18
N GLU A 178 13.88 -1.16 14.45
CA GLU A 178 14.59 -0.98 13.17
C GLU A 178 13.72 -0.38 12.06
N SER A 179 12.38 -0.40 12.21
CA SER A 179 11.47 0.26 11.27
C SER A 179 11.52 1.78 11.38
N ASN A 180 12.05 2.34 12.48
CA ASN A 180 12.15 3.78 12.71
C ASN A 180 13.35 4.40 11.98
N ASP A 181 13.39 4.29 10.65
CA ASP A 181 14.34 5.00 9.81
C ASP A 181 13.94 6.47 9.64
N GLU A 182 14.45 7.33 10.52
CA GLU A 182 14.10 8.75 10.58
C GLU A 182 14.51 9.57 9.33
N LEU A 183 15.18 8.95 8.35
CA LEU A 183 15.51 9.59 7.08
C LEU A 183 14.35 9.50 6.08
N HIS A 184 13.46 8.52 6.21
CA HIS A 184 12.37 8.34 5.25
C HIS A 184 11.19 9.30 5.56
N PRO A 185 10.65 10.04 4.58
CA PRO A 185 9.58 11.02 4.80
C PRO A 185 8.33 10.45 5.50
N LEU A 186 7.90 9.25 5.13
CA LEU A 186 6.77 8.57 5.79
C LEU A 186 7.05 8.34 7.29
N VAL A 187 8.24 7.85 7.65
CA VAL A 187 8.61 7.61 9.05
C VAL A 187 8.62 8.92 9.85
N VAL A 188 9.08 10.02 9.24
CA VAL A 188 9.03 11.34 9.87
C VAL A 188 7.58 11.75 10.17
N ARG A 189 6.66 11.55 9.21
CA ARG A 189 5.22 11.79 9.41
C ARG A 189 4.66 10.91 10.52
N GLU A 190 4.93 9.60 10.50
CA GLU A 190 4.47 8.67 11.53
C GLU A 190 4.96 9.08 12.93
N ASN A 191 6.22 9.50 13.03
CA ASN A 191 6.78 10.01 14.29
C ASN A 191 6.13 11.32 14.76
N GLN A 192 5.69 12.19 13.85
CA GLN A 192 4.92 13.38 14.22
C GLN A 192 3.56 12.98 14.80
N LEU A 193 2.85 12.04 14.17
CA LEU A 193 1.57 11.52 14.67
C LEU A 193 1.71 10.86 16.04
N LYS A 194 2.72 10.00 16.21
CA LYS A 194 3.04 9.37 17.50
C LYS A 194 3.33 10.39 18.58
N LYS A 195 4.10 11.46 18.30
CA LYS A 195 4.35 12.54 19.28
C LYS A 195 3.05 13.21 19.72
N LEU A 196 2.11 13.45 18.80
CA LEU A 196 0.80 14.02 19.14
C LEU A 196 -0.03 13.06 20.01
N PHE A 197 0.00 11.77 19.69
CA PHE A 197 -0.69 10.71 20.43
C PHE A 197 -0.14 10.57 21.86
N GLU A 198 1.18 10.47 22.02
CA GLU A 198 1.86 10.38 23.32
C GLU A 198 1.62 11.63 24.16
N ARG A 199 1.77 12.84 23.57
CA ARG A 199 1.47 14.11 24.25
C ARG A 199 0.00 14.22 24.67
N GLY A 200 -0.90 13.57 23.92
CA GLY A 200 -2.32 13.45 24.23
C GLY A 200 -2.64 12.47 25.34
N GLY A 201 -1.65 11.79 25.93
CA GLY A 201 -1.87 10.70 26.88
C GLY A 201 -2.49 9.48 26.22
N TYR A 202 -2.07 9.17 24.99
CA TYR A 202 -2.62 8.08 24.16
C TYR A 202 -4.10 8.26 23.82
N SER A 203 -4.50 9.52 23.57
CA SER A 203 -5.84 9.90 23.12
C SER A 203 -5.78 10.74 21.85
N ASN A 204 -6.92 10.94 21.19
CA ASN A 204 -7.03 11.76 19.99
C ASN A 204 -6.92 13.28 20.23
N ARG A 205 -6.70 13.75 21.47
CA ARG A 205 -6.83 15.18 21.84
C ARG A 205 -6.05 16.15 20.94
N TYR A 206 -4.80 15.84 20.61
CA TYR A 206 -3.96 16.70 19.76
C TYR A 206 -4.06 16.33 18.27
N ILE A 207 -4.40 15.08 17.97
CA ILE A 207 -4.67 14.62 16.61
C ILE A 207 -5.91 15.32 16.06
N LYS A 208 -7.02 15.33 16.81
CA LYS A 208 -8.26 16.04 16.47
C LYS A 208 -8.00 17.50 16.15
N LYS A 209 -7.18 18.19 16.96
CA LYS A 209 -6.80 19.58 16.69
C LYS A 209 -6.06 19.74 15.35
N THR A 210 -5.15 18.82 15.05
CA THR A 210 -4.38 18.82 13.81
C THR A 210 -5.30 18.60 12.61
N VAL A 211 -6.19 17.60 12.68
CA VAL A 211 -7.20 17.32 11.66
C VAL A 211 -8.11 18.53 11.43
N MET A 212 -8.65 19.14 12.49
CA MET A 212 -9.51 20.33 12.39
C MET A 212 -8.81 21.56 11.80
N SER A 213 -7.48 21.64 11.91
CA SER A 213 -6.68 22.72 11.33
C SER A 213 -6.10 22.41 9.95
N ASN A 214 -6.33 21.20 9.42
CA ASN A 214 -5.78 20.79 8.14
C ASN A 214 -6.58 21.43 7.00
N GLU A 215 -5.91 22.27 6.19
CA GLU A 215 -6.52 22.95 5.05
C GLU A 215 -7.12 21.98 4.01
N GLY A 216 -6.59 20.77 3.90
CA GLY A 216 -7.13 19.71 3.04
C GLY A 216 -8.50 19.21 3.50
N TYR A 217 -8.85 19.39 4.78
CA TYR A 217 -10.08 18.89 5.39
C TYR A 217 -11.10 19.98 5.71
N LYS A 218 -10.81 21.25 5.40
CA LYS A 218 -11.64 22.41 5.81
C LYS A 218 -13.09 22.37 5.32
N ASN A 219 -13.37 21.61 4.26
CA ASN A 219 -14.71 21.47 3.67
C ASN A 219 -15.37 20.13 4.02
N LEU A 220 -14.74 19.28 4.84
CA LEU A 220 -15.36 18.04 5.29
C LEU A 220 -16.49 18.32 6.29
N PRO A 221 -17.58 17.53 6.26
CA PRO A 221 -18.59 17.57 7.31
C PRO A 221 -18.00 17.12 8.66
N SER A 222 -18.68 17.45 9.75
CA SER A 222 -18.26 17.04 11.09
C SER A 222 -18.26 15.52 11.27
N THR A 223 -19.26 14.84 10.72
CA THR A 223 -19.46 13.39 10.83
C THR A 223 -19.84 12.77 9.48
N SER A 224 -19.68 11.46 9.38
CA SER A 224 -19.99 10.59 8.24
C SER A 224 -20.65 9.30 8.77
N PRO A 225 -21.33 8.52 7.90
CA PRO A 225 -21.93 7.25 8.31
C PRO A 225 -20.94 6.31 9.00
N GLY A 226 -21.27 5.81 10.20
CA GLY A 226 -20.40 4.96 11.02
C GLY A 226 -19.45 5.72 11.96
N PHE A 227 -19.42 7.05 11.88
CA PHE A 227 -18.58 7.94 12.71
C PHE A 227 -19.40 9.04 13.39
N GLU A 228 -20.70 8.82 13.61
CA GLU A 228 -21.61 9.82 14.17
C GLU A 228 -21.40 10.10 15.67
N ASP A 229 -20.92 9.10 16.41
CA ASP A 229 -20.81 9.13 17.88
C ASP A 229 -19.39 9.46 18.40
N LEU A 230 -18.50 9.98 17.55
CA LEU A 230 -17.06 10.20 17.83
C LEU A 230 -16.64 11.66 18.11
#